data_AF-Q8KUL1-F1
#
_entry.id   AF-Q8KUL1-F1
#
_cell.length_a   1.000
_cell.length_b   1.000
_cell.length_c   1.000
_cell.angle_alpha   90.00
_cell.angle_beta   90.00
_cell.angle_gamma   90.00
#
_symmetry.space_group_name_H-M   'P 1'
#
loop_
_entity.id
_entity.type
_entity.pdbx_description
1 polymer ?
#
loop_
_entity_poly.entity_id
_entity_poly.type
_entity_poly.pdbx_seq_one_letter_code
_entity_poly.pdbx_strand_id
1 'polypeptide(L)'
;MYIDKNLRDQWRKKSIAEKKKILYIVEAMGGGVFTYIVDLANELVNSYDMYIAYAVRKQAPENYKNYFDKRIHLIEVKDFGRAIDPAKDIAAFFEVKKIAAKIKPDVIHLHSSKAGAIGRVAFNGKIPMFYTPHGYSFLMENYKPMKRRMFKVIESVCAKRNCTTISCSVGEHQESLKLTRRSTYVNNGINMAELQEIIDKTEKVEHSFTVYTLGRICYQKNPTLFNKIAESLPDVKFVWIGDGELRDQLTSENIEITGWADRITAIRYAVNADVFFYQADGKDFQFLYLNPCI
;
A
#
# COMPACT_ATOMS: atom_id res chain seq x y z
N MET A 1 -17.83 -32.16 7.86
CA MET A 1 -18.74 -31.75 6.78
C MET A 1 -17.98 -31.91 5.46
N TYR A 2 -18.17 -33.04 4.79
CA TYR A 2 -17.49 -33.38 3.54
C TYR A 2 -18.05 -32.49 2.42
N ILE A 3 -17.22 -31.62 1.84
CA ILE A 3 -17.58 -30.92 0.61
C ILE A 3 -17.33 -31.88 -0.54
N ASP A 4 -18.40 -32.29 -1.19
CA ASP A 4 -18.42 -33.21 -2.33
C ASP A 4 -17.51 -32.68 -3.46
N LYS A 5 -16.53 -33.49 -3.88
CA LYS A 5 -15.60 -33.18 -4.99
C LYS A 5 -16.37 -32.89 -6.30
N ASN A 6 -17.57 -33.45 -6.47
CA ASN A 6 -18.39 -33.22 -7.65
C ASN A 6 -18.92 -31.78 -7.76
N LEU A 7 -19.12 -31.08 -6.63
CA LEU A 7 -19.49 -29.66 -6.64
C LEU A 7 -18.32 -28.78 -7.12
N ARG A 8 -17.06 -29.12 -6.76
CA ARG A 8 -15.87 -28.41 -7.25
C ARG A 8 -15.69 -28.55 -8.77
N ASP A 9 -15.95 -29.73 -9.32
CA ASP A 9 -15.78 -29.98 -10.75
C ASP A 9 -16.93 -29.43 -11.61
N GLN A 10 -18.12 -29.23 -11.04
CA GLN A 10 -19.22 -28.53 -11.73
C GLN A 10 -18.95 -27.03 -11.95
N TRP A 11 -18.15 -26.38 -11.12
CA TRP A 11 -17.69 -24.99 -11.37
C TRP A 11 -16.64 -24.89 -12.47
N ARG A 12 -15.85 -25.95 -12.69
CA ARG A 12 -14.84 -26.03 -13.77
C ARG A 12 -15.44 -26.26 -15.16
N LYS A 13 -16.71 -26.67 -15.26
CA LYS A 13 -17.41 -27.00 -16.51
C LYS A 13 -18.43 -25.95 -16.96
N LYS A 14 -18.46 -24.76 -16.36
CA LYS A 14 -19.04 -23.61 -17.07
C LYS A 14 -18.13 -23.32 -18.26
N SER A 15 -18.71 -23.15 -19.45
CA SER A 15 -18.02 -22.68 -20.67
C SER A 15 -16.93 -21.66 -20.33
N ILE A 16 -15.82 -21.63 -21.08
CA ILE A 16 -14.78 -20.59 -20.98
C ILE A 16 -15.44 -19.23 -21.28
N ALA A 17 -16.17 -18.69 -20.30
CA ALA A 17 -16.63 -17.34 -20.29
C ALA A 17 -15.35 -16.53 -20.20
N GLU A 18 -15.18 -15.58 -21.12
CA GLU A 18 -14.05 -14.67 -21.07
C GLU A 18 -13.94 -14.12 -19.64
N LYS A 19 -12.75 -14.27 -19.05
CA LYS A 19 -12.48 -13.72 -17.73
C LYS A 19 -12.81 -12.23 -17.77
N LYS A 20 -13.56 -11.74 -16.78
CA LYS A 20 -13.82 -10.30 -16.67
C LYS A 20 -12.50 -9.55 -16.58
N LYS A 21 -12.43 -8.43 -17.29
CA LYS A 21 -11.25 -7.56 -17.35
C LYS A 21 -11.28 -6.54 -16.23
N ILE A 22 -10.22 -6.50 -15.44
CA ILE A 22 -10.04 -5.50 -14.38
C ILE A 22 -8.88 -4.58 -14.78
N LEU A 23 -9.16 -3.28 -14.80
CA LEU A 23 -8.14 -2.24 -15.01
C LEU A 23 -7.83 -1.54 -13.69
N TYR A 24 -6.63 -1.77 -13.18
CA TYR A 24 -6.04 -0.99 -12.10
C TYR A 24 -5.40 0.27 -12.66
N ILE A 25 -5.59 1.40 -11.99
CA ILE A 25 -4.94 2.67 -12.30
C ILE A 25 -4.18 3.12 -11.07
N VAL A 26 -2.84 3.09 -11.16
CA VAL A 26 -1.93 3.20 -10.01
C VAL A 26 -0.91 4.29 -10.27
N GLU A 27 -1.10 5.46 -9.67
CA GLU A 27 -0.12 6.56 -9.81
C GLU A 27 1.14 6.32 -8.97
N ALA A 28 1.01 5.61 -7.85
CA ALA A 28 2.06 5.45 -6.88
C ALA A 28 2.59 4.02 -6.85
N MET A 29 3.24 3.56 -7.93
CA MET A 29 3.93 2.27 -7.93
C MET A 29 5.23 2.37 -7.11
N GLY A 30 5.15 2.26 -5.78
CA GLY A 30 6.29 2.20 -4.87
C GLY A 30 5.89 2.04 -3.41
N GLY A 31 6.81 1.58 -2.55
CA GLY A 31 6.55 1.35 -1.12
C GLY A 31 5.40 0.37 -0.86
N GLY A 32 4.65 0.56 0.23
CA GLY A 32 3.56 -0.37 0.61
C GLY A 32 2.42 -0.50 -0.42
N VAL A 33 2.19 0.53 -1.24
CA VAL A 33 1.22 0.45 -2.36
C VAL A 33 1.69 -0.55 -3.41
N PHE A 34 2.99 -0.60 -3.70
CA PHE A 34 3.54 -1.57 -4.65
C PHE A 34 3.31 -3.01 -4.17
N THR A 35 3.68 -3.34 -2.94
CA THR A 35 3.45 -4.67 -2.34
C THR A 35 1.96 -5.04 -2.38
N TYR A 36 1.08 -4.13 -1.96
CA TYR A 36 -0.37 -4.35 -2.02
C TYR A 36 -0.87 -4.69 -3.42
N ILE A 37 -0.42 -3.94 -4.44
CA ILE A 37 -0.83 -4.15 -5.83
C ILE A 37 -0.29 -5.46 -6.38
N VAL A 38 0.96 -5.80 -6.08
CA VAL A 38 1.58 -7.07 -6.48
C VAL A 38 0.80 -8.25 -5.93
N ASP A 39 0.62 -8.30 -4.61
CA ASP A 39 -0.01 -9.44 -3.94
C ASP A 39 -1.44 -9.65 -4.42
N LEU A 40 -2.23 -8.57 -4.47
CA LEU A 40 -3.62 -8.64 -4.87
C LEU A 40 -3.77 -8.97 -6.36
N ALA A 41 -2.97 -8.37 -7.24
CA ALA A 41 -3.08 -8.65 -8.68
C ALA A 41 -2.63 -10.08 -9.02
N ASN A 42 -1.59 -10.59 -8.37
CA ASN A 42 -1.11 -11.96 -8.53
C ASN A 42 -2.13 -13.00 -8.06
N GLU A 43 -2.94 -12.69 -7.04
CA GLU A 43 -4.03 -13.57 -6.65
C GLU A 43 -5.22 -13.45 -7.61
N LEU A 44 -5.62 -12.23 -7.98
CA LEU A 44 -6.79 -11.98 -8.82
C LEU A 44 -6.64 -12.49 -10.25
N VAL A 45 -5.42 -12.56 -10.81
CA VAL A 45 -5.19 -13.08 -12.18
C VAL A 45 -5.63 -14.54 -12.36
N ASN A 46 -5.79 -15.29 -11.26
CA ASN A 46 -6.35 -16.63 -11.30
C ASN A 46 -7.82 -16.63 -11.74
N SER A 47 -8.57 -15.58 -11.42
CA SER A 47 -10.01 -15.45 -11.72
C SER A 47 -10.35 -14.38 -12.78
N TYR A 48 -9.47 -13.40 -12.99
CA TYR A 48 -9.71 -12.23 -13.83
C TYR A 48 -8.61 -12.01 -14.87
N ASP A 49 -8.92 -11.25 -15.93
CA ASP A 49 -7.91 -10.75 -16.88
C ASP A 49 -7.43 -9.37 -16.38
N MET A 50 -6.18 -9.32 -15.91
CA MET A 50 -5.67 -8.21 -15.09
C MET A 50 -4.83 -7.25 -15.93
N TYR A 51 -5.18 -5.96 -15.88
CA TYR A 51 -4.44 -4.86 -16.48
C TYR A 51 -4.07 -3.84 -15.43
N ILE A 52 -2.84 -3.34 -15.45
CA ILE A 52 -2.36 -2.31 -14.53
C ILE A 52 -1.78 -1.17 -15.35
N ALA A 53 -2.50 -0.05 -15.38
CA ALA A 53 -2.02 1.23 -15.87
C ALA A 53 -1.29 1.95 -14.73
N TYR A 54 0.02 2.15 -14.84
CA TYR A 54 0.84 2.61 -13.72
C TYR A 54 1.84 3.71 -14.08
N ALA A 55 2.28 4.45 -13.07
CA ALA A 55 3.45 5.33 -13.15
C ALA A 55 4.59 4.80 -12.28
N VAL A 56 5.81 4.79 -12.82
CA VAL A 56 7.01 4.41 -12.06
C VAL A 56 7.38 5.54 -11.11
N ARG A 57 7.62 5.21 -9.84
CA ARG A 57 8.22 6.14 -8.88
C ARG A 57 9.66 5.73 -8.60
N LYS A 58 10.47 6.69 -8.12
CA LYS A 58 11.86 6.42 -7.66
C LYS A 58 11.96 5.32 -6.60
N GLN A 59 10.87 5.04 -5.88
CA GLN A 59 10.81 4.01 -4.84
C GLN A 59 10.38 2.62 -5.38
N ALA A 60 10.13 2.47 -6.67
CA ALA A 60 9.90 1.16 -7.26
C ALA A 60 11.24 0.38 -7.29
N PRO A 61 11.24 -0.94 -7.02
CA PRO A 61 12.41 -1.77 -7.28
C PRO A 61 12.84 -1.68 -8.75
N GLU A 62 14.13 -1.72 -9.07
CA GLU A 62 14.59 -1.66 -10.47
C GLU A 62 13.98 -2.78 -11.33
N ASN A 63 13.78 -3.96 -10.72
CA ASN A 63 13.18 -5.14 -11.31
C ASN A 63 11.68 -5.28 -10.99
N TYR A 64 10.95 -4.18 -10.76
CA TYR A 64 9.54 -4.19 -10.32
C TYR A 64 8.62 -5.11 -11.15
N LYS A 65 8.88 -5.26 -12.45
CA LYS A 65 8.08 -6.12 -13.35
C LYS A 65 8.15 -7.60 -12.96
N ASN A 66 9.26 -8.06 -12.37
CA ASN A 66 9.47 -9.46 -12.01
C ASN A 66 8.61 -9.92 -10.83
N TYR A 67 8.02 -8.98 -10.08
CA TYR A 67 7.11 -9.29 -8.98
C TYR A 67 5.70 -9.64 -9.46
N PHE A 68 5.34 -9.31 -10.70
CA PHE A 68 4.04 -9.61 -11.26
C PHE A 68 4.03 -10.94 -12.00
N ASP A 69 2.93 -11.69 -11.88
CA ASP A 69 2.65 -12.85 -12.71
C ASP A 69 2.66 -12.44 -14.19
N LYS A 70 3.28 -13.26 -15.04
CA LYS A 70 3.46 -12.99 -16.48
C LYS A 70 2.13 -12.82 -17.25
N ARG A 71 1.02 -13.28 -16.69
CA ARG A 71 -0.34 -13.12 -17.24
C ARG A 71 -0.89 -11.71 -17.03
N ILE A 72 -0.29 -10.90 -16.16
CA ILE A 72 -0.76 -9.53 -15.86
C ILE A 72 -0.22 -8.56 -16.92
N HIS A 73 -1.11 -7.73 -17.47
CA HIS A 73 -0.77 -6.72 -18.46
C HIS A 73 -0.34 -5.40 -17.81
N LEU A 74 0.96 -5.12 -17.80
CA LEU A 74 1.51 -3.85 -17.29
C LEU A 74 1.58 -2.80 -18.40
N ILE A 75 1.00 -1.61 -18.16
CA ILE A 75 0.93 -0.50 -19.11
C ILE A 75 1.41 0.78 -18.41
N GLU A 76 2.52 1.35 -18.87
CA GLU A 76 3.05 2.58 -18.30
C GLU A 76 2.23 3.81 -18.78
N VAL A 77 1.93 4.72 -17.84
CA VAL A 77 1.27 6.01 -18.06
C VAL A 77 2.33 7.11 -17.89
N LYS A 78 2.73 7.75 -18.98
CA LYS A 78 3.94 8.58 -19.02
C LYS A 78 3.84 9.85 -18.20
N ASP A 79 2.68 10.51 -18.23
CA ASP A 79 2.49 11.83 -17.62
C ASP A 79 2.00 11.77 -16.16
N PHE A 80 2.01 10.58 -15.55
CA PHE A 80 1.40 10.36 -14.25
C PHE A 80 2.40 10.58 -13.09
N GLY A 81 2.80 11.84 -12.87
CA GLY A 81 3.78 12.19 -11.84
C GLY A 81 3.20 12.39 -10.42
N ARG A 82 4.05 12.48 -9.39
CA ARG A 82 3.61 12.80 -8.02
C ARG A 82 3.23 14.27 -7.82
N ALA A 83 3.91 15.19 -8.50
CA ALA A 83 3.62 16.61 -8.41
C ALA A 83 2.26 16.93 -9.08
N ILE A 84 1.60 17.96 -8.57
CA ILE A 84 0.45 18.55 -9.27
C ILE A 84 1.02 19.39 -10.40
N ASP A 85 0.70 19.00 -11.62
CA ASP A 85 1.16 19.66 -12.84
C ASP A 85 -0.02 19.63 -13.82
N PRO A 86 -0.75 20.75 -14.00
CA PRO A 86 -2.00 20.74 -14.75
C PRO A 86 -1.86 20.19 -16.17
N ALA A 87 -0.74 20.46 -16.85
CA ALA A 87 -0.52 19.98 -18.21
C ALA A 87 -0.37 18.46 -18.23
N LYS A 88 0.47 17.92 -17.33
CA LYS A 88 0.67 16.48 -17.19
C LYS A 88 -0.56 15.76 -16.66
N ASP A 89 -1.32 16.39 -15.77
CA ASP A 89 -2.55 15.83 -15.20
C ASP A 89 -3.64 15.71 -16.26
N ILE A 90 -3.75 16.71 -17.15
CA ILE A 90 -4.63 16.65 -18.33
C ILE A 90 -4.16 15.59 -19.32
N ALA A 91 -2.85 15.49 -19.58
CA ALA A 91 -2.30 14.46 -20.46
C ALA A 91 -2.57 13.04 -19.91
N ALA A 92 -2.30 12.81 -18.63
CA ALA A 92 -2.58 11.56 -17.93
C ALA A 92 -4.08 11.21 -17.96
N PHE A 93 -4.97 12.20 -17.84
CA PHE A 93 -6.41 12.01 -18.00
C PHE A 93 -6.77 11.43 -19.38
N PHE A 94 -6.22 11.97 -20.46
CA PHE A 94 -6.49 11.46 -21.81
C PHE A 94 -5.83 10.10 -22.06
N GLU A 95 -4.62 9.89 -21.54
CA GLU A 95 -3.90 8.62 -21.65
C GLU A 95 -4.68 7.48 -20.96
N VAL A 96 -5.14 7.70 -19.73
CA VAL A 96 -5.98 6.76 -18.99
C VAL A 96 -7.27 6.43 -19.73
N LYS A 97 -7.94 7.43 -20.34
CA LYS A 97 -9.14 7.19 -21.16
C LYS A 97 -8.84 6.35 -22.40
N LYS A 98 -7.71 6.62 -23.08
CA LYS A 98 -7.27 5.87 -24.26
C LYS A 98 -6.97 4.42 -23.90
N ILE A 99 -6.29 4.18 -22.78
CA ILE A 99 -6.00 2.83 -22.26
C ILE A 99 -7.32 2.08 -21.99
N ALA A 100 -8.24 2.69 -21.24
CA ALA A 100 -9.53 2.07 -20.93
C ALA A 100 -10.37 1.81 -22.19
N ALA A 101 -10.36 2.70 -23.18
CA ALA A 101 -11.06 2.51 -24.45
C ALA A 101 -10.51 1.34 -25.28
N LYS A 102 -9.19 1.09 -25.21
CA LYS A 102 -8.55 -0.05 -25.87
C LYS A 102 -8.86 -1.38 -25.16
N ILE A 103 -8.77 -1.41 -23.83
CA ILE A 103 -8.96 -2.62 -23.02
C ILE A 103 -10.44 -3.01 -22.95
N LYS A 104 -11.33 -2.01 -22.84
CA LYS A 104 -12.76 -2.15 -22.52
C LYS A 104 -12.95 -2.95 -21.22
N PRO A 105 -12.48 -2.43 -20.07
CA PRO A 105 -12.54 -3.16 -18.82
C PRO A 105 -13.98 -3.31 -18.31
N ASP A 106 -14.25 -4.41 -17.64
CA ASP A 106 -15.52 -4.66 -16.94
C ASP A 106 -15.53 -3.98 -15.56
N VAL A 107 -14.35 -3.74 -14.98
CA VAL A 107 -14.16 -3.07 -13.69
C VAL A 107 -12.95 -2.16 -13.73
N ILE A 108 -13.06 -0.98 -13.12
CA ILE A 108 -11.93 -0.05 -12.92
C ILE A 108 -11.66 0.10 -11.42
N HIS A 109 -10.40 -0.04 -11.00
CA HIS A 109 -9.97 0.20 -9.62
C HIS A 109 -8.86 1.24 -9.59
N LEU A 110 -9.10 2.34 -8.87
CA LEU A 110 -8.21 3.47 -8.75
C LEU A 110 -7.41 3.37 -7.45
N HIS A 111 -6.09 3.52 -7.51
CA HIS A 111 -5.20 3.44 -6.35
C HIS A 111 -4.35 4.70 -6.21
N SER A 112 -4.37 5.29 -5.01
CA SER A 112 -3.81 6.61 -4.65
C SER A 112 -4.74 7.80 -4.89
N SER A 113 -4.59 8.88 -4.11
CA SER A 113 -5.39 10.11 -4.23
C SER A 113 -5.42 10.68 -5.66
N LYS A 114 -4.28 10.69 -6.36
CA LYS A 114 -4.18 11.29 -7.69
C LYS A 114 -4.88 10.44 -8.76
N ALA A 115 -4.69 9.12 -8.73
CA ALA A 115 -5.43 8.22 -9.62
C ALA A 115 -6.92 8.21 -9.32
N GLY A 116 -7.29 8.30 -8.04
CA GLY A 116 -8.66 8.48 -7.59
C GLY A 116 -9.31 9.71 -8.22
N ALA A 117 -8.67 10.87 -8.12
CA ALA A 117 -9.19 12.11 -8.69
C ALA A 117 -9.31 12.04 -10.22
N ILE A 118 -8.22 11.69 -10.93
CA ILE A 118 -8.22 11.63 -12.39
C ILE A 118 -9.22 10.58 -12.90
N GLY A 119 -9.20 9.37 -12.35
CA GLY A 119 -10.07 8.28 -12.77
C GLY A 119 -11.55 8.59 -12.56
N ARG A 120 -11.95 9.11 -11.39
CA ARG A 120 -13.37 9.43 -11.13
C ARG A 120 -13.90 10.58 -11.98
N VAL A 121 -13.03 11.44 -12.50
CA VAL A 121 -13.41 12.48 -13.47
C VAL A 121 -13.41 11.91 -14.90
N ALA A 122 -12.45 11.04 -15.23
CA ALA A 122 -12.32 10.40 -16.55
C ALA A 122 -13.47 9.46 -16.87
N PHE A 123 -14.01 8.79 -15.86
CA PHE A 123 -15.06 7.79 -16.01
C PHE A 123 -16.36 8.27 -15.36
N ASN A 124 -17.45 8.16 -16.11
CA ASN A 124 -18.79 8.57 -15.67
C ASN A 124 -19.50 7.55 -14.77
N GLY A 125 -18.81 6.48 -14.36
CA GLY A 125 -19.34 5.44 -13.50
C GLY A 125 -20.34 4.49 -14.16
N LYS A 126 -20.35 4.41 -15.50
CA LYS A 126 -21.05 3.35 -16.25
C LYS A 126 -20.40 1.98 -16.08
N ILE A 127 -19.06 1.96 -15.99
CA ILE A 127 -18.28 0.78 -15.62
C ILE A 127 -18.18 0.78 -14.09
N PRO A 128 -18.44 -0.36 -13.41
CA PRO A 128 -18.19 -0.50 -11.98
C PRO A 128 -16.80 0.01 -11.59
N MET A 129 -16.77 0.97 -10.66
CA MET A 129 -15.55 1.71 -10.32
C MET A 129 -15.31 1.70 -8.82
N PHE A 130 -14.09 1.31 -8.44
CA PHE A 130 -13.62 1.26 -7.06
C PHE A 130 -12.44 2.20 -6.86
N TYR A 131 -12.24 2.65 -5.63
CA TYR A 131 -11.15 3.53 -5.26
C TYR A 131 -10.56 3.15 -3.91
N THR A 132 -9.25 2.94 -3.85
CA THR A 132 -8.51 2.76 -2.60
C THR A 132 -7.55 3.93 -2.38
N PRO A 133 -7.75 4.75 -1.31
CA PRO A 133 -6.95 5.95 -1.10
C PRO A 133 -5.48 5.69 -0.79
N HIS A 134 -5.17 4.64 0.00
CA HIS A 134 -3.83 4.38 0.56
C HIS A 134 -3.30 5.53 1.44
N GLY A 135 -4.20 6.12 2.22
CA GLY A 135 -3.98 7.31 3.03
C GLY A 135 -4.45 8.58 2.32
N TYR A 136 -5.33 9.33 2.95
CA TYR A 136 -5.82 10.59 2.41
C TYR A 136 -4.79 11.72 2.53
N SER A 137 -4.52 12.39 1.41
CA SER A 137 -3.59 13.53 1.36
C SER A 137 -4.02 14.73 2.24
N PHE A 138 -5.31 14.85 2.58
CA PHE A 138 -5.79 15.92 3.47
C PHE A 138 -5.53 15.64 4.97
N LEU A 139 -5.17 14.40 5.32
CA LEU A 139 -4.79 14.02 6.69
C LEU A 139 -3.29 14.22 6.97
N MET A 140 -2.49 14.47 5.93
CA MET A 140 -1.05 14.69 6.05
C MET A 140 -0.74 16.00 6.80
N GLU A 141 -0.39 15.89 8.09
CA GLU A 141 -0.20 17.05 8.98
C GLU A 141 1.04 17.89 8.66
N ASN A 142 2.03 17.28 8.01
CA ASN A 142 3.18 17.98 7.45
C ASN A 142 2.82 18.92 6.29
N TYR A 143 1.58 18.90 5.78
CA TYR A 143 1.09 19.88 4.81
C TYR A 143 0.44 21.09 5.47
N LYS A 144 0.70 22.28 4.90
CA LYS A 144 0.04 23.52 5.29
C LYS A 144 -1.50 23.35 5.29
N PRO A 145 -2.23 23.95 6.26
CA PRO A 145 -3.69 23.79 6.38
C PRO A 145 -4.46 24.09 5.09
N MET A 146 -4.05 25.11 4.34
CA MET A 146 -4.66 25.48 3.06
C MET A 146 -4.55 24.35 2.02
N LYS A 147 -3.40 23.67 1.94
CA LYS A 147 -3.16 22.55 1.02
C LYS A 147 -4.00 21.33 1.41
N ARG A 148 -4.10 21.03 2.71
CA ARG A 148 -4.98 19.97 3.24
C ARG A 148 -6.45 20.24 2.90
N ARG A 149 -6.89 21.49 3.08
CA ARG A 149 -8.27 21.91 2.73
C ARG A 149 -8.55 21.74 1.24
N MET A 150 -7.62 22.13 0.37
CA MET A 150 -7.74 21.90 -1.07
C MET A 150 -7.90 20.41 -1.41
N PHE A 151 -7.06 19.53 -0.86
CA PHE A 151 -7.19 18.09 -1.06
C PHE A 151 -8.54 17.55 -0.56
N LYS A 152 -9.01 18.02 0.60
CA LYS A 152 -10.32 17.64 1.13
C LYS A 152 -11.45 18.06 0.20
N VAL A 153 -11.40 19.25 -0.38
CA VAL A 153 -12.39 19.72 -1.36
C VAL A 153 -12.38 18.85 -2.62
N ILE A 154 -11.20 18.55 -3.17
CA ILE A 154 -11.06 17.68 -4.35
C ILE A 154 -11.65 16.30 -4.07
N GLU A 155 -11.29 15.69 -2.94
CA GLU A 155 -11.83 14.38 -2.54
C GLU A 155 -13.35 14.43 -2.34
N SER A 156 -13.89 15.45 -1.65
CA SER A 156 -15.33 15.61 -1.44
C SER A 156 -16.13 15.77 -2.75
N VAL A 157 -15.59 16.52 -3.72
CA VAL A 157 -16.24 16.67 -5.04
C VAL A 157 -16.20 15.35 -5.80
N CYS A 158 -15.04 14.69 -5.79
CA CYS A 158 -14.84 13.40 -6.43
C CYS A 158 -15.70 12.29 -5.83
N ALA A 159 -15.93 12.32 -4.52
CA ALA A 159 -16.72 11.34 -3.77
C ALA A 159 -18.21 11.30 -4.19
N LYS A 160 -18.71 12.36 -4.85
CA LYS A 160 -20.06 12.40 -5.42
C LYS A 160 -20.23 11.51 -6.65
N ARG A 161 -19.13 11.10 -7.30
CA ARG A 161 -19.15 10.23 -8.49
C ARG A 161 -19.60 8.81 -8.11
N ASN A 162 -20.10 8.05 -9.09
CA ASN A 162 -20.51 6.66 -8.89
C ASN A 162 -19.26 5.77 -8.77
N CYS A 163 -18.66 5.78 -7.59
CA CYS A 163 -17.44 5.07 -7.22
C CYS A 163 -17.60 4.54 -5.80
N THR A 164 -17.21 3.30 -5.55
CA THR A 164 -17.15 2.73 -4.20
C THR A 164 -15.74 2.88 -3.64
N THR A 165 -15.62 3.58 -2.51
CA THR A 165 -14.34 3.71 -1.81
C THR A 165 -14.08 2.46 -0.97
N ILE A 166 -12.93 1.82 -1.15
CA ILE A 166 -12.45 0.68 -0.36
C ILE A 166 -11.26 1.17 0.46
N SER A 167 -11.46 1.32 1.76
CA SER A 167 -10.40 1.74 2.70
C SER A 167 -9.59 0.52 3.18
N CYS A 168 -8.31 0.72 3.47
CA CYS A 168 -7.40 -0.33 3.92
C CYS A 168 -7.39 -0.54 5.45
N SER A 169 -8.13 0.29 6.20
CA SER A 169 -8.25 0.19 7.66
C SER A 169 -9.57 0.79 8.15
N VAL A 170 -9.95 0.46 9.39
CA VAL A 170 -11.13 1.03 10.06
C VAL A 170 -10.98 2.55 10.23
N GLY A 171 -9.80 3.03 10.61
CA GLY A 171 -9.54 4.47 10.76
C GLY A 171 -9.69 5.23 9.43
N GLU A 172 -9.14 4.70 8.34
CA GLU A 172 -9.32 5.30 7.01
C GLU A 172 -10.78 5.25 6.56
N HIS A 173 -11.50 4.17 6.89
CA HIS A 173 -12.93 4.04 6.58
C HIS A 173 -13.79 5.09 7.27
N GLN A 174 -13.51 5.40 8.54
CA GLN A 174 -14.19 6.48 9.25
C GLN A 174 -14.00 7.83 8.56
N GLU A 175 -12.81 8.11 8.00
CA GLU A 175 -12.56 9.31 7.21
C GLU A 175 -13.26 9.27 5.85
N SER A 176 -13.32 8.11 5.18
CA SER A 176 -14.05 7.91 3.93
C SER A 176 -15.56 8.14 4.10
N LEU A 177 -16.15 7.69 5.21
CA LEU A 177 -17.58 7.88 5.51
C LEU A 177 -17.97 9.36 5.69
N LYS A 178 -17.02 10.22 6.07
CA LYS A 178 -17.24 11.68 6.10
C LYS A 178 -17.35 12.29 4.70
N LEU A 179 -16.91 11.58 3.66
CA LEU A 179 -16.92 12.03 2.26
C LEU A 179 -18.02 11.38 1.43
N THR A 180 -18.31 10.09 1.65
CA THR A 180 -19.32 9.33 0.90
C THR A 180 -19.90 8.17 1.69
N ARG A 181 -21.18 7.87 1.47
CA ARG A 181 -21.85 6.67 1.97
C ARG A 181 -21.49 5.40 1.17
N ARG A 182 -20.98 5.55 -0.05
CA ARG A 182 -20.47 4.43 -0.88
C ARG A 182 -19.04 4.10 -0.46
N SER A 183 -18.89 3.62 0.76
CA SER A 183 -17.60 3.21 1.29
C SER A 183 -17.71 1.88 1.99
N THR A 184 -16.67 1.06 1.86
CA THR A 184 -16.42 -0.16 2.60
C THR A 184 -14.95 -0.20 2.98
N TYR A 185 -14.54 -1.20 3.76
CA TYR A 185 -13.14 -1.41 4.08
C TYR A 185 -12.78 -2.88 3.98
N VAL A 186 -11.54 -3.12 3.54
CA VAL A 186 -10.93 -4.44 3.46
C VAL A 186 -9.50 -4.25 3.95
N ASN A 187 -9.13 -4.92 5.04
CA ASN A 187 -7.77 -4.84 5.54
C ASN A 187 -6.79 -5.46 4.53
N ASN A 188 -5.58 -4.90 4.49
CA ASN A 188 -4.51 -5.49 3.68
C ASN A 188 -4.22 -6.92 4.18
N GLY A 189 -4.11 -7.86 3.25
CA GLY A 189 -3.70 -9.23 3.54
C GLY A 189 -2.19 -9.37 3.55
N ILE A 190 -1.70 -10.39 4.28
CA ILE A 190 -0.31 -10.85 4.24
C ILE A 190 -0.36 -12.33 3.89
N ASN A 191 0.53 -12.78 2.99
CA ASN A 191 0.69 -14.20 2.73
C ASN A 191 1.39 -14.87 3.92
N MET A 192 0.60 -15.46 4.81
CA MET A 192 1.10 -16.09 6.03
C MET A 192 1.97 -17.32 5.74
N ALA A 193 1.70 -18.07 4.67
CA ALA A 193 2.49 -19.25 4.33
C ALA A 193 3.91 -18.86 3.90
N GLU A 194 4.02 -17.85 3.03
CA GLU A 194 5.32 -17.31 2.61
C GLU A 194 6.06 -16.68 3.79
N LEU A 195 5.35 -15.94 4.66
CA LEU A 195 5.97 -15.33 5.84
C LEU A 195 6.53 -16.40 6.79
N GLN A 196 5.74 -17.44 7.10
CA GLN A 196 6.18 -18.55 7.96
C GLN A 196 7.41 -19.26 7.39
N GLU A 197 7.43 -19.52 6.08
CA GLU A 197 8.56 -20.17 5.43
C GLU A 197 9.86 -19.36 5.58
N ILE A 198 9.79 -18.02 5.49
CA ILE A 198 10.96 -17.16 5.68
C ILE A 198 11.41 -17.20 7.15
N ILE A 199 10.47 -17.17 8.10
CA ILE A 199 10.77 -17.23 9.54
C ILE A 199 11.45 -18.55 9.89
N ASP A 200 10.92 -19.68 9.42
CA ASP A 200 11.45 -21.02 9.71
C ASP A 200 12.86 -21.22 9.15
N LYS A 201 13.17 -20.57 8.02
CA LYS A 201 14.50 -20.59 7.39
C LYS A 201 15.48 -19.58 7.99
N THR A 202 15.00 -18.67 8.84
CA THR A 202 15.83 -17.63 9.45
C THR A 202 16.54 -18.19 10.66
N GLU A 203 17.87 -18.13 10.64
CA GLU A 203 18.69 -18.50 11.79
C GLU A 203 18.44 -17.53 12.96
N LYS A 204 18.16 -18.10 14.13
CA LYS A 204 18.05 -17.38 15.40
C LYS A 204 19.44 -17.32 16.03
N VAL A 205 19.91 -16.11 16.31
CA VAL A 205 21.21 -15.86 16.93
C VAL A 205 21.01 -15.33 18.35
N GLU A 206 22.00 -15.55 19.20
CA GLU A 206 22.01 -14.95 20.54
C GLU A 206 22.20 -13.42 20.40
N HIS A 207 21.33 -12.64 21.07
CA HIS A 207 21.36 -11.19 21.03
C HIS A 207 21.01 -10.59 22.40
N SER A 208 21.42 -9.34 22.64
CA SER A 208 20.93 -8.55 23.77
C SER A 208 19.48 -8.14 23.55
N PHE A 209 18.79 -7.75 24.62
CA PHE A 209 17.42 -7.28 24.53
C PHE A 209 17.32 -6.11 23.55
N THR A 210 16.53 -6.29 22.49
CA THR A 210 16.50 -5.41 21.33
C THR A 210 15.07 -4.96 21.04
N VAL A 211 14.86 -3.64 21.05
CA VAL A 211 13.64 -3.00 20.57
C VAL A 211 13.85 -2.62 19.11
N TYR A 212 12.89 -2.90 18.24
CA TYR A 212 13.03 -2.56 16.83
C TYR A 212 11.79 -1.89 16.24
N THR A 213 11.99 -1.11 15.19
CA THR A 213 10.92 -0.63 14.33
C THR A 213 11.27 -0.87 12.87
N LEU A 214 10.26 -0.82 12.00
CA LEU A 214 10.43 -1.04 10.57
C LEU A 214 9.68 0.03 9.76
N GLY A 215 10.41 0.59 8.79
CA GLY A 215 9.87 1.48 7.78
C GLY A 215 10.71 2.72 7.55
N ARG A 216 10.17 3.63 6.74
CA ARG A 216 10.83 4.89 6.39
C ARG A 216 11.03 5.79 7.60
N ILE A 217 12.20 6.40 7.74
CA ILE A 217 12.47 7.42 8.75
C ILE A 217 11.84 8.75 8.30
N CYS A 218 10.56 8.92 8.59
CA CYS A 218 9.75 10.05 8.15
C CYS A 218 8.82 10.55 9.24
N TYR A 219 8.21 11.72 9.00
CA TYR A 219 7.31 12.40 9.93
C TYR A 219 6.24 11.45 10.52
N GLN A 220 5.57 10.66 9.67
CA GLN A 220 4.52 9.72 10.11
C GLN A 220 5.01 8.64 11.08
N LYS A 221 6.30 8.35 11.07
CA LYS A 221 6.95 7.34 11.90
C LYS A 221 7.63 7.95 13.11
N ASN A 222 7.46 9.25 13.39
CA ASN A 222 7.92 9.96 14.59
C ASN A 222 9.32 9.56 15.14
N PRO A 223 10.39 9.68 14.34
CA PRO A 223 11.72 9.26 14.78
C PRO A 223 12.23 9.97 16.04
N THR A 224 11.82 11.22 16.28
CA THR A 224 12.13 11.94 17.52
C THR A 224 11.67 11.19 18.77
N LEU A 225 10.47 10.62 18.76
CA LEU A 225 9.96 9.85 19.90
C LEU A 225 10.74 8.55 20.10
N PHE A 226 11.07 7.84 19.03
CA PHE A 226 11.90 6.64 19.09
C PHE A 226 13.26 6.96 19.71
N ASN A 227 13.89 8.05 19.25
CA ASN A 227 15.16 8.53 19.78
C ASN A 227 15.09 8.83 21.28
N LYS A 228 14.06 9.56 21.71
CA LYS A 228 13.86 9.91 23.12
C LYS A 228 13.70 8.69 24.03
N ILE A 229 13.01 7.65 23.54
CA ILE A 229 12.86 6.38 24.27
C ILE A 229 14.21 5.67 24.37
N ALA A 230 14.97 5.63 23.27
CA ALA A 230 16.30 5.02 23.25
C ALA A 230 17.28 5.70 24.22
N GLU A 231 17.29 7.05 24.25
CA GLU A 231 18.07 7.84 25.20
C GLU A 231 17.70 7.56 26.67
N SER A 232 16.44 7.22 26.93
CA SER A 232 15.96 6.91 28.28
C SER A 232 16.29 5.47 28.72
N LEU A 233 16.78 4.64 27.80
CA LEU A 233 17.08 3.21 28.01
C LEU A 233 18.45 2.85 27.42
N PRO A 234 19.56 3.43 27.92
CA PRO A 234 20.89 3.31 27.32
C PRO A 234 21.42 1.87 27.26
N ASP A 235 20.99 1.01 28.18
CA ASP A 235 21.41 -0.40 28.26
C ASP A 235 20.64 -1.32 27.27
N VAL A 236 19.65 -0.79 26.57
CA VAL A 236 18.82 -1.53 25.60
C VAL A 236 19.25 -1.20 24.19
N LYS A 237 19.36 -2.22 23.32
CA LYS A 237 19.65 -2.00 21.90
C LYS A 237 18.38 -1.57 21.17
N PHE A 238 18.49 -0.56 20.32
CA PHE A 238 17.42 -0.12 19.42
C PHE A 238 17.82 -0.34 17.97
N VAL A 239 16.91 -0.85 17.14
CA VAL A 239 17.14 -1.06 15.70
C VAL A 239 16.04 -0.41 14.88
N TRP A 240 16.43 0.49 13.97
CA TRP A 240 15.53 1.01 12.95
C TRP A 240 15.80 0.31 11.62
N ILE A 241 14.90 -0.60 11.24
CA ILE A 241 14.96 -1.31 9.96
C ILE A 241 14.41 -0.41 8.85
N GLY A 242 15.30 0.29 8.14
CA GLY A 242 14.95 1.21 7.05
C GLY A 242 15.81 2.46 7.02
N ASP A 243 15.42 3.41 6.17
CA ASP A 243 16.06 4.73 6.06
C ASP A 243 15.05 5.82 5.73
N GLY A 244 15.44 7.09 5.75
CA GLY A 244 14.58 8.19 5.36
C GLY A 244 15.15 9.59 5.60
N GLU A 245 14.37 10.59 5.20
CA GLU A 245 14.76 11.99 5.24
C GLU A 245 14.96 12.58 6.64
N LEU A 246 14.45 11.91 7.68
CA LEU A 246 14.62 12.33 9.08
C LEU A 246 15.66 11.47 9.82
N ARG A 247 16.58 10.83 9.10
CA ARG A 247 17.67 10.02 9.68
C ARG A 247 18.42 10.76 10.78
N ASP A 248 18.70 12.04 10.57
CA ASP A 248 19.46 12.89 11.51
C ASP A 248 18.75 13.16 12.84
N GLN A 249 17.48 12.75 12.99
CA GLN A 249 16.75 12.82 14.27
C GLN A 249 17.02 11.64 15.20
N LEU A 250 17.71 10.59 14.70
CA LEU A 250 18.11 9.43 15.47
C LEU A 250 19.57 9.61 15.90
N THR A 251 19.78 10.22 17.06
CA THR A 251 21.10 10.62 17.58
C THR A 251 21.60 9.75 18.73
N SER A 252 20.74 8.94 19.34
CA SER A 252 21.11 8.10 20.48
C SER A 252 22.11 7.01 20.07
N GLU A 253 23.13 6.79 20.91
CA GLU A 253 24.26 5.89 20.61
C GLU A 253 23.86 4.41 20.56
N ASN A 254 22.76 4.04 21.21
CA ASN A 254 22.24 2.67 21.23
C ASN A 254 21.27 2.37 20.06
N ILE A 255 21.14 3.27 19.08
CA ILE A 255 20.32 3.07 17.87
C ILE A 255 21.18 2.61 16.69
N GLU A 256 20.86 1.44 16.14
CA GLU A 256 21.36 0.96 14.85
C GLU A 256 20.35 1.31 13.74
N ILE A 257 20.80 1.95 12.66
CA ILE A 257 19.98 2.21 11.47
C ILE A 257 20.48 1.33 10.33
N THR A 258 19.67 0.38 9.88
CA THR A 258 20.10 -0.66 8.92
C THR A 258 20.24 -0.13 7.49
N GLY A 259 19.63 1.01 7.17
CA GLY A 259 19.37 1.41 5.78
C GLY A 259 18.25 0.58 5.15
N TRP A 260 18.02 0.75 3.85
CA TRP A 260 17.00 -0.02 3.13
C TRP A 260 17.35 -1.52 3.08
N ALA A 261 16.46 -2.35 3.60
CA ALA A 261 16.58 -3.81 3.58
C ALA A 261 15.53 -4.43 2.67
N ASP A 262 15.88 -5.54 2.00
CA ASP A 262 14.89 -6.40 1.36
C ASP A 262 14.01 -7.12 2.41
N ARG A 263 12.94 -7.77 1.95
CA ARG A 263 11.96 -8.43 2.83
C ARG A 263 12.58 -9.52 3.71
N ILE A 264 13.50 -10.32 3.18
CA ILE A 264 14.13 -11.43 3.91
C ILE A 264 15.07 -10.87 4.98
N THR A 265 15.88 -9.89 4.62
CA THR A 265 16.79 -9.20 5.54
C THR A 265 16.02 -8.49 6.65
N ALA A 266 14.90 -7.82 6.32
CA ALA A 266 14.05 -7.17 7.32
C ALA A 266 13.41 -8.18 8.28
N ILE A 267 12.96 -9.34 7.79
CA ILE A 267 12.46 -10.43 8.64
C ILE A 267 13.57 -10.98 9.53
N ARG A 268 14.80 -11.11 9.03
CA ARG A 268 15.95 -11.57 9.83
C ARG A 268 16.22 -10.67 11.03
N TYR A 269 16.15 -9.34 10.85
CA TYR A 269 16.25 -8.40 11.97
C TYR A 269 15.07 -8.55 12.94
N ALA A 270 13.84 -8.71 12.42
CA ALA A 270 12.64 -8.86 13.25
C ALA A 270 12.63 -10.15 14.10
N VAL A 271 13.12 -11.27 13.54
CA VAL A 271 13.23 -12.57 14.24
C VAL A 271 14.28 -12.53 15.35
N ASN A 272 15.30 -11.67 15.22
CA ASN A 272 16.39 -11.51 16.18
C ASN A 272 16.25 -10.21 16.99
N ALA A 273 15.01 -9.89 17.35
CA ALA A 273 14.66 -8.77 18.22
C ALA A 273 13.45 -9.13 19.10
N ASP A 274 13.27 -8.44 20.21
CA ASP A 274 12.32 -8.84 21.25
C ASP A 274 11.00 -8.08 21.19
N VAL A 275 11.06 -6.77 20.91
CA VAL A 275 9.90 -5.89 20.97
C VAL A 275 9.78 -5.08 19.69
N PHE A 276 8.64 -5.21 19.03
CA PHE A 276 8.30 -4.33 17.92
C PHE A 276 7.64 -3.06 18.45
N PHE A 277 8.28 -1.95 18.11
CA PHE A 277 7.79 -0.63 18.40
C PHE A 277 7.10 -0.04 17.18
N TYR A 278 5.78 0.12 17.28
CA TYR A 278 4.97 0.77 16.26
C TYR A 278 4.46 2.12 16.78
N GLN A 279 4.78 3.17 16.02
CA GLN A 279 4.25 4.50 16.24
C GLN A 279 3.70 5.05 14.92
N ALA A 280 2.49 5.61 15.00
CA ALA A 280 1.88 6.40 13.96
C ALA A 280 1.55 7.76 14.54
N ASP A 281 1.93 8.82 13.84
CA ASP A 281 1.69 10.18 14.29
C ASP A 281 0.16 10.44 14.38
N GLY A 282 -0.31 10.73 15.59
CA GLY A 282 -1.74 10.92 15.88
C GLY A 282 -2.43 9.71 16.53
N LYS A 283 -2.31 9.65 17.87
CA LYS A 283 -3.27 9.10 18.85
C LYS A 283 -3.13 7.67 19.38
N ASP A 284 -2.33 6.77 18.81
CA ASP A 284 -2.23 5.41 19.38
C ASP A 284 -0.77 4.98 19.57
N PHE A 285 -0.39 4.72 20.83
CA PHE A 285 0.85 4.05 21.21
C PHE A 285 0.59 2.55 21.29
N GLN A 286 1.35 1.74 20.55
CA GLN A 286 1.23 0.29 20.65
C GLN A 286 2.62 -0.36 20.69
N PHE A 287 2.98 -0.87 21.87
CA PHE A 287 4.01 -1.89 21.95
C PHE A 287 3.36 -3.22 21.57
N LEU A 288 3.81 -3.80 20.47
CA LEU A 288 3.49 -5.19 20.17
C LEU A 288 4.67 -6.04 20.65
N TYR A 289 4.43 -6.77 21.74
CA TYR A 289 5.27 -7.90 22.09
C TYR A 289 5.06 -8.96 21.01
N LEU A 290 6.00 -9.07 20.07
CA LEU A 290 5.86 -9.99 18.92
C LEU A 290 6.34 -11.42 19.23
N ASN A 291 6.75 -11.69 20.47
CA ASN A 291 7.31 -12.99 20.83
C ASN A 291 6.26 -14.09 21.10
N PRO A 292 5.06 -14.07 20.48
CA PRO A 292 4.67 -15.28 19.74
C PRO A 292 3.76 -15.07 18.50
N CYS A 293 3.62 -13.85 17.96
CA CYS A 293 2.71 -13.59 16.82
C CYS A 293 3.43 -13.47 15.46
N ILE A 294 4.67 -13.93 15.40
CA ILE A 294 5.44 -14.19 14.18
C ILE A 294 5.62 -15.71 14.08
#